data_AF-A0A2D9LN07-F1
#
_entry.id   AF-A0A2D9LN07-F1
#
_cell.length_a   1.000
_cell.length_b   1.000
_cell.length_c   1.000
_cell.angle_alpha   90.00
_cell.angle_beta   90.00
_cell.angle_gamma   90.00
#
_symmetry.space_group_name_H-M   'P 1'
#
loop_
_entity.id
_entity.type
_entity.pdbx_description
1 polymer ?
#
loop_
_entity_poly.entity_id
_entity_poly.type
_entity_poly.pdbx_seq_one_letter_code
_entity_poly.pdbx_strand_id
1 'polypeptide(L)'
;MIVSDCSIAMNTLLGESMKIADVQVIRFSVEAEDYGTKWGYGQRGPKRRVPRGLIKITTDDGQSGFDTQYGWDGYYEPPSVEETENIIKPLLVGEDPRNIEKLWQWMMAHRGFSETTIGSIDCALWDLMGKLANSPT
;
A
#
# COMPACT_ATOMS: atom_id res chain seq x y z
N MET A 1 -3.64 -10.25 26.58
CA MET A 1 -4.46 -9.78 25.45
C MET A 1 -5.16 -8.44 25.70
N ILE A 2 -5.17 -7.90 26.94
CA ILE A 2 -5.85 -6.63 27.28
C ILE A 2 -4.91 -5.41 27.21
N VAL A 3 -3.59 -5.63 27.21
CA VAL A 3 -2.58 -4.56 27.25
C VAL A 3 -2.41 -3.82 25.91
N SER A 4 -2.66 -4.49 24.77
CA SER A 4 -2.47 -3.91 23.43
C SER A 4 -3.53 -2.86 23.10
N ASP A 5 -4.80 -3.16 23.39
CA ASP A 5 -5.93 -2.24 23.17
C ASP A 5 -5.85 -0.99 24.06
N CYS A 6 -5.30 -1.15 25.27
CA CYS A 6 -5.11 -0.02 26.19
C CYS A 6 -4.06 0.96 25.67
N SER A 7 -2.99 0.48 25.03
CA SER A 7 -1.93 1.34 24.49
C SER A 7 -2.38 2.19 23.29
N ILE A 8 -3.20 1.64 22.39
CA ILE A 8 -3.74 2.36 21.22
C ILE A 8 -4.69 3.49 21.65
N ALA A 9 -5.57 3.20 22.61
CA ALA A 9 -6.45 4.21 23.20
C ALA A 9 -5.66 5.28 23.96
N MET A 10 -4.59 4.90 24.66
CA MET A 10 -3.74 5.83 25.40
C MET A 10 -2.95 6.76 24.47
N ASN A 11 -2.37 6.26 23.37
CA ASN A 11 -1.62 7.09 22.41
C ASN A 11 -2.53 8.09 21.69
N THR A 12 -3.77 7.68 21.39
CA THR A 12 -4.80 8.56 20.82
C THR A 12 -5.20 9.67 21.81
N LEU A 13 -5.24 9.37 23.12
CA LEU A 13 -5.56 10.34 24.17
C LEU A 13 -4.36 11.23 24.58
N LEU A 14 -3.12 10.76 24.38
CA LEU A 14 -1.89 11.47 24.72
C LEU A 14 -1.35 12.36 23.59
N GLY A 15 -1.96 12.33 22.41
CA GLY A 15 -1.52 13.13 21.27
C GLY A 15 -0.17 12.68 20.70
N GLU A 16 0.26 11.45 20.98
CA GLU A 16 1.43 10.87 20.32
C GLU A 16 1.08 10.65 18.85
N SER A 17 1.86 11.29 17.97
CA SER A 17 1.67 11.12 16.53
C SER A 17 2.18 9.75 16.12
N MET A 18 1.25 8.87 15.72
CA MET A 18 1.57 7.67 14.96
C MET A 18 2.33 8.08 13.69
N LYS A 19 3.35 7.32 13.33
CA LYS A 19 4.18 7.61 12.15
C LYS A 19 4.31 6.39 11.26
N ILE A 20 4.41 6.63 9.97
CA ILE A 20 4.86 5.61 9.02
C ILE A 20 6.32 5.30 9.34
N ALA A 21 6.58 4.07 9.76
CA ALA A 21 7.92 3.58 10.08
C ALA A 21 8.61 2.98 8.85
N ASP A 22 7.85 2.34 7.95
CA ASP A 22 8.40 1.71 6.75
C ASP A 22 7.37 1.52 5.64
N VAL A 23 7.85 1.42 4.41
CA VAL A 23 7.06 1.11 3.22
C VAL A 23 7.78 0.04 2.41
N GLN A 24 7.17 -1.12 2.18
CA GLN A 24 7.80 -2.25 1.50
C GLN A 24 6.97 -2.72 0.31
N VAL A 25 7.65 -3.22 -0.71
CA VAL A 25 7.01 -4.00 -1.78
C VAL A 25 7.35 -5.47 -1.59
N ILE A 26 6.33 -6.29 -1.34
CA ILE A 26 6.46 -7.73 -1.18
C ILE A 26 6.17 -8.38 -2.53
N ARG A 27 7.18 -9.02 -3.12
CA ARG A 27 7.06 -9.76 -4.38
C ARG A 27 6.83 -11.24 -4.11
N PHE A 28 5.90 -11.84 -4.82
CA PHE A 28 5.59 -13.26 -4.76
C PHE A 28 5.18 -13.78 -6.14
N SER A 29 4.81 -15.04 -6.25
CA SER A 29 4.28 -15.58 -7.51
C SER A 29 3.02 -16.38 -7.26
N VAL A 30 2.07 -16.26 -8.18
CA VAL A 30 0.79 -16.98 -8.12
C VAL A 30 0.61 -17.82 -9.37
N GLU A 31 -0.16 -18.89 -9.27
CA GLU A 31 -0.71 -19.55 -10.46
C GLU A 31 -1.86 -18.70 -10.99
N ALA A 32 -1.79 -18.33 -12.27
CA ALA A 32 -2.80 -17.55 -12.92
C ALA A 32 -3.15 -18.15 -14.29
N GLU A 33 -4.41 -17.96 -14.68
CA GLU A 33 -4.98 -18.43 -15.94
C GLU A 33 -5.40 -17.26 -16.84
N ASP A 34 -5.18 -16.02 -16.42
CA ASP A 34 -5.46 -14.83 -17.20
C ASP A 34 -4.34 -14.53 -18.19
N TYR A 35 -4.75 -14.23 -19.42
CA TYR A 35 -3.89 -13.85 -20.53
C TYR A 35 -4.41 -12.57 -21.16
N GLY A 36 -3.50 -11.66 -21.47
CA GLY A 36 -3.78 -10.55 -22.37
C GLY A 36 -3.89 -11.06 -23.80
N THR A 37 -4.88 -10.54 -24.52
CA THR A 37 -4.97 -10.68 -25.97
C THR A 37 -4.28 -9.49 -26.64
N LYS A 38 -3.91 -9.63 -27.92
CA LYS A 38 -3.33 -8.53 -28.71
C LYS A 38 -4.23 -7.28 -28.85
N TRP A 39 -5.50 -7.40 -28.44
CA TRP A 39 -6.49 -6.32 -28.48
C TRP A 39 -6.73 -5.67 -27.12
N GLY A 40 -5.96 -6.06 -26.09
CA GLY A 40 -6.12 -5.54 -24.73
C GLY A 40 -7.26 -6.17 -23.93
N TYR A 41 -7.96 -7.17 -24.48
CA TYR A 41 -8.94 -7.94 -23.72
C TYR A 41 -8.31 -9.09 -22.96
N GLY A 42 -9.05 -9.57 -21.97
CA GLY A 42 -8.72 -10.76 -21.23
C GLY A 42 -9.27 -12.05 -21.78
N GLN A 43 -8.47 -13.10 -21.78
CA GLN A 43 -8.90 -14.47 -22.03
C GLN A 43 -8.35 -15.43 -20.98
N ARG A 44 -9.08 -16.53 -20.72
CA ARG A 44 -8.56 -17.63 -19.91
C ARG A 44 -7.70 -18.57 -20.76
N GLY A 45 -6.63 -19.07 -20.18
CA GLY A 45 -5.70 -19.99 -20.83
C GLY A 45 -5.07 -20.98 -19.85
N PRO A 46 -3.99 -21.69 -20.24
CA PRO A 46 -3.35 -22.67 -19.38
C PRO A 46 -2.77 -22.02 -18.11
N LYS A 47 -2.69 -22.77 -17.01
CA LYS A 47 -2.06 -22.26 -15.78
C LYS A 47 -0.60 -21.91 -16.04
N ARG A 48 -0.20 -20.73 -15.60
CA ARG A 48 1.21 -20.29 -15.58
C ARG A 48 1.52 -19.62 -14.26
N ARG A 49 2.78 -19.70 -13.83
CA ARG A 49 3.25 -19.00 -12.65
C ARG A 49 3.62 -17.57 -13.05
N VAL A 50 2.93 -16.58 -12.50
CA VAL A 50 3.17 -15.15 -12.79
C VAL A 50 3.71 -14.45 -11.56
N PRO A 51 4.69 -13.53 -11.71
CA PRO A 51 5.11 -12.67 -10.62
C PRO A 51 3.96 -11.73 -10.23
N ARG A 52 3.83 -11.45 -8.94
CA ARG A 52 2.91 -10.48 -8.37
C ARG A 52 3.61 -9.74 -7.24
N GLY A 53 2.97 -8.70 -6.74
CA GLY A 53 3.38 -8.12 -5.48
C GLY A 53 2.29 -7.31 -4.83
N LEU A 54 2.61 -6.79 -3.67
CA LEU A 54 1.78 -5.87 -2.91
C LEU A 54 2.66 -4.83 -2.24
N ILE A 55 2.09 -3.66 -1.96
CA ILE A 55 2.72 -2.66 -1.12
C ILE A 55 2.23 -2.84 0.32
N LYS A 56 3.13 -2.65 1.29
CA LYS A 56 2.84 -2.69 2.71
C LYS A 56 3.35 -1.41 3.36
N ILE A 57 2.48 -0.69 4.05
CA ILE A 57 2.84 0.46 4.88
C ILE A 57 2.76 0.02 6.33
N THR A 58 3.85 0.22 7.09
CA THR A 58 3.94 -0.18 8.50
C THR A 58 4.15 1.06 9.37
N THR A 59 3.41 1.14 10.47
CA THR A 59 3.52 2.24 11.45
C THR A 59 4.50 1.89 12.57
N ASP A 60 4.92 2.89 13.33
CA ASP A 60 5.82 2.78 14.47
C ASP A 60 5.25 1.98 15.66
N ASP A 61 3.93 1.86 15.74
CA ASP A 61 3.23 0.98 16.69
C ASP A 61 2.99 -0.45 16.15
N GLY A 62 3.49 -0.75 14.95
CA GLY A 62 3.47 -2.09 14.36
C GLY A 62 2.21 -2.43 13.55
N GLN A 63 1.26 -1.51 13.41
CA GLN A 63 0.09 -1.70 12.55
C GLN A 63 0.50 -1.65 11.07
N SER A 64 -0.31 -2.25 10.19
CA SER A 64 0.03 -2.31 8.76
C SER A 64 -1.18 -2.27 7.84
N GLY A 65 -1.05 -1.47 6.79
CA GLY A 65 -1.94 -1.42 5.64
C GLY A 65 -1.31 -2.05 4.41
N PHE A 66 -2.14 -2.58 3.52
CA PHE A 66 -1.71 -3.28 2.32
C PHE A 66 -2.55 -2.86 1.12
N ASP A 67 -1.93 -2.85 -0.05
CA ASP A 67 -2.64 -2.81 -1.32
C ASP A 67 -2.03 -3.82 -2.30
N THR A 68 -2.91 -4.48 -3.03
CA THR A 68 -2.54 -5.37 -4.12
C THR A 68 -3.02 -4.75 -5.42
N GLN A 69 -2.11 -4.14 -6.16
CA GLN A 69 -2.42 -3.77 -7.54
C GLN A 69 -2.47 -5.01 -8.41
N TYR A 70 -3.67 -5.30 -8.89
CA TYR A 70 -3.95 -6.36 -9.84
C TYR A 70 -4.65 -5.78 -11.05
N GLY A 71 -3.88 -5.50 -12.11
CA GLY A 71 -4.42 -5.33 -13.45
C GLY A 71 -4.49 -6.67 -14.17
N TRP A 72 -5.41 -6.79 -15.12
CA TRP A 72 -5.45 -7.91 -16.05
C TRP A 72 -4.11 -8.00 -16.80
N ASP A 73 -3.46 -9.17 -16.80
CA ASP A 73 -2.15 -9.40 -17.43
C ASP A 73 -1.03 -8.43 -16.99
N GLY A 74 -1.06 -7.96 -15.73
CA GLY A 74 0.01 -7.11 -15.18
C GLY A 74 -0.09 -5.64 -15.58
N TYR A 75 -1.25 -5.20 -16.11
CA TYR A 75 -1.46 -3.80 -16.47
C TYR A 75 -1.30 -2.81 -15.29
N TYR A 76 -1.59 -3.28 -14.08
CA TYR A 76 -1.27 -2.58 -12.84
C TYR A 76 -0.42 -3.52 -11.99
N GLU A 77 0.82 -3.11 -11.75
CA GLU A 77 1.74 -3.74 -10.81
C GLU A 77 2.04 -2.77 -9.68
N PRO A 78 2.31 -3.28 -8.47
CA PRO A 78 2.80 -2.44 -7.39
C PRO A 78 4.10 -1.72 -7.79
N PRO A 79 4.45 -0.62 -7.11
CA PRO A 79 5.67 0.14 -7.37
C PRO A 79 6.91 -0.76 -7.41
N SER A 80 7.94 -0.30 -8.12
CA SER A 80 9.22 -1.02 -8.10
C SER A 80 9.90 -0.89 -6.73
N VAL A 81 10.81 -1.81 -6.41
CA VAL A 81 11.61 -1.70 -5.17
C VAL A 81 12.45 -0.41 -5.21
N GLU A 82 13.00 -0.07 -6.36
CA GLU A 82 13.79 1.15 -6.55
C GLU A 82 12.95 2.42 -6.32
N GLU A 83 11.76 2.50 -6.91
CA GLU A 83 10.80 3.60 -6.68
C GLU A 83 10.41 3.69 -5.21
N THR A 84 10.22 2.53 -4.56
CA THR A 84 9.88 2.47 -3.14
C THR A 84 10.97 3.06 -2.26
N GLU A 85 12.22 2.66 -2.46
CA GLU A 85 13.35 3.12 -1.64
C GLU A 85 13.75 4.56 -1.95
N ASN A 86 13.71 4.99 -3.22
CA ASN A 86 14.28 6.27 -3.66
C ASN A 86 13.26 7.40 -3.76
N ILE A 87 11.96 7.11 -3.83
CA ILE A 87 10.91 8.12 -4.04
C ILE A 87 9.85 8.04 -2.94
N ILE A 88 9.30 6.84 -2.70
CA ILE A 88 8.16 6.68 -1.78
C ILE A 88 8.61 6.86 -0.32
N LYS A 89 9.60 6.08 0.14
CA LYS A 89 10.08 6.15 1.53
C LYS A 89 10.58 7.54 1.93
N PRO A 90 11.40 8.25 1.13
CA PRO A 90 11.87 9.58 1.50
C PRO A 90 10.76 10.61 1.74
N LEU A 91 9.59 10.43 1.11
CA LEU A 91 8.43 11.33 1.27
C LEU A 91 7.50 10.89 2.42
N LEU A 92 7.29 9.58 2.61
CA LEU A 92 6.27 9.07 3.53
C LEU A 92 6.79 8.71 4.93
N VAL A 93 8.02 8.20 5.06
CA VAL A 93 8.52 7.73 6.36
C VAL A 93 8.65 8.90 7.33
N GLY A 94 8.12 8.72 8.54
CA GLY A 94 8.06 9.75 9.58
C GLY A 94 6.80 10.61 9.55
N GLU A 95 5.99 10.54 8.47
CA GLU A 95 4.72 11.24 8.39
C GLU A 95 3.60 10.48 9.11
N ASP A 96 2.57 11.22 9.53
CA ASP A 96 1.39 10.64 10.16
C ASP A 96 0.46 10.04 9.08
N PRO A 97 0.19 8.73 9.12
CA PRO A 97 -0.59 8.03 8.09
C PRO A 97 -2.06 8.49 8.03
N ARG A 98 -2.56 9.18 9.07
CA ARG A 98 -3.94 9.69 9.12
C ARG A 98 -4.14 10.93 8.24
N ASN A 99 -3.05 11.60 7.85
CA ASN A 99 -3.08 12.79 7.00
C ASN A 99 -3.13 12.43 5.51
N ILE A 100 -4.02 11.50 5.11
CA ILE A 100 -4.07 10.92 3.76
C ILE A 100 -4.14 11.99 2.67
N GLU A 101 -5.03 12.97 2.80
CA GLU A 101 -5.17 14.06 1.81
C GLU A 101 -3.88 14.88 1.64
N LYS A 102 -3.19 15.18 2.74
CA LYS A 102 -1.90 15.89 2.70
C LYS A 102 -0.88 15.08 1.91
N LEU A 103 -0.77 13.78 2.20
CA LEU A 103 0.15 12.87 1.53
C LEU A 103 -0.20 12.74 0.04
N TRP A 104 -1.49 12.62 -0.28
CA TRP A 104 -1.99 12.60 -1.66
C TRP A 104 -1.55 13.84 -2.44
N GLN A 105 -1.80 15.03 -1.90
CA GLN A 105 -1.43 16.28 -2.57
C GLN A 105 0.10 16.42 -2.75
N TRP A 106 0.88 15.98 -1.76
CA TRP A 106 2.34 15.97 -1.86
C TRP A 106 2.84 15.03 -2.96
N MET A 107 2.30 13.82 -3.03
CA MET A 107 2.67 12.87 -4.08
C MET A 107 2.22 13.35 -5.47
N MET A 108 1.01 13.90 -5.60
CA MET A 108 0.50 14.46 -6.86
C MET A 108 1.34 15.62 -7.38
N ALA A 109 1.89 16.45 -6.49
CA ALA A 109 2.79 17.55 -6.86
C ALA A 109 4.21 17.07 -7.22
N HIS A 110 4.57 15.84 -6.85
CA HIS A 110 5.92 15.29 -7.00
C HIS A 110 6.05 14.52 -8.32
N ARG A 111 6.87 15.03 -9.26
CA ARG A 111 7.04 14.48 -10.63
C ARG A 111 7.56 13.03 -10.69
N GLY A 112 8.08 12.51 -9.59
CA GLY A 112 8.56 11.13 -9.49
C GLY A 112 7.47 10.10 -9.23
N PHE A 113 6.23 10.50 -8.90
CA PHE A 113 5.13 9.58 -8.65
C PHE A 113 4.27 9.40 -9.90
N SER A 114 3.96 8.14 -10.22
CA SER A 114 2.88 7.81 -11.15
C SER A 114 1.54 7.81 -10.43
N GLU A 115 0.44 8.12 -11.13
CA GLU A 115 -0.92 8.05 -10.57
C GLU A 115 -1.23 6.65 -10.01
N THR A 116 -0.75 5.60 -10.69
CA THR A 116 -0.82 4.22 -10.21
C THR A 116 -0.12 4.04 -8.87
N THR A 117 1.08 4.60 -8.69
CA THR A 117 1.79 4.51 -7.40
C THR A 117 1.08 5.28 -6.30
N ILE A 118 0.53 6.45 -6.62
CA ILE A 118 -0.27 7.25 -5.68
C ILE A 118 -1.50 6.45 -5.21
N GLY A 119 -2.23 5.85 -6.15
CA GLY A 119 -3.38 5.00 -5.85
C GLY A 119 -3.01 3.77 -4.99
N SER A 120 -1.86 3.14 -5.26
CA SER A 120 -1.32 2.03 -4.43
C SER A 120 -1.17 2.45 -2.97
N ILE A 121 -0.52 3.59 -2.76
CA ILE A 121 -0.22 4.11 -1.44
C ILE A 121 -1.52 4.50 -0.72
N ASP A 122 -2.43 5.17 -1.43
CA ASP A 122 -3.73 5.59 -0.87
C ASP A 122 -4.58 4.40 -0.43
N CYS A 123 -4.71 3.38 -1.27
CA CYS A 123 -5.41 2.14 -0.91
C CYS A 123 -4.80 1.48 0.33
N ALA A 124 -3.47 1.42 0.41
CA ALA A 124 -2.79 0.85 1.58
C ALA A 124 -3.00 1.70 2.85
N LEU A 125 -3.03 3.03 2.74
CA LEU A 125 -3.35 3.92 3.85
C LEU A 125 -4.80 3.74 4.32
N TRP A 126 -5.76 3.58 3.41
CA TRP A 126 -7.15 3.32 3.76
C TRP A 126 -7.39 1.96 4.41
N ASP A 127 -6.72 0.90 3.95
CA ASP A 127 -6.72 -0.42 4.61
C ASP A 127 -6.18 -0.31 6.05
N LEU A 128 -5.11 0.48 6.26
CA LEU A 128 -4.60 0.78 7.60
C LEU A 128 -5.66 1.51 8.46
N MET A 129 -6.33 2.52 7.91
CA MET A 129 -7.36 3.28 8.64
C MET A 129 -8.55 2.40 9.05
N GLY A 130 -8.99 1.48 8.18
CA GLY A 130 -10.04 0.50 8.52
C GLY A 130 -9.67 -0.35 9.73
N LYS A 131 -8.45 -0.88 9.74
CA LYS A 131 -7.93 -1.67 10.86
C LYS A 131 -7.83 -0.87 12.15
N LEU A 132 -7.36 0.37 12.09
CA LEU A 132 -7.30 1.26 13.26
C LEU A 132 -8.69 1.59 13.79
N ALA A 133 -9.67 1.74 12.91
CA ALA A 133 -11.05 2.04 13.26
C ALA A 133 -11.86 0.81 13.72
N ASN A 134 -11.29 -0.40 13.68
CA ASN A 134 -12.03 -1.67 13.82
C ASN A 134 -13.28 -1.73 12.92
N SER A 135 -13.20 -1.11 11.74
CA SER A 135 -14.28 -1.05 10.76
C SER A 135 -13.83 -1.75 9.49
N PRO A 136 -14.70 -2.54 8.83
CA PRO A 136 -14.42 -2.97 7.47
C PRO A 136 -14.28 -1.75 6.56
N THR A 137 -13.31 -1.84 5.65
CA THR A 137 -13.06 -0.94 4.51
C THR A 137 -13.82 -1.40 3.29
#